data_AF-A0A0C9UV69-F1
#
_entry.id   AF-A0A0C9UV69-F1
#
_cell.length_a   1.000
_cell.length_b   1.000
_cell.length_c   1.000
_cell.angle_alpha   90.00
_cell.angle_beta   90.00
_cell.angle_gamma   90.00
#
_symmetry.space_group_name_H-M   'P 1'
#
loop_
_entity.id
_entity.type
_entity.pdbx_description
1 polymer ?
#
loop_
_entity_poly.entity_id
_entity_poly.type
_entity_poly.pdbx_seq_one_letter_code
_entity_poly.pdbx_strand_id
1 'polypeptide(L)'
;MASLKRGISDVETGKEDHIELPPASKRRLNGPSISLPLPSFSTPSRPPPFQQPYQLKTFSYVSEPSKSDPSTHVRALEWSNASMKYYVQPPKGANLAYGYERWIKRPEERGRLDGLLEACTKYECEGERRRADVITWRGVITKILTAPYEDRDGWELNVMYVDGTLYFEEHSSEEKLQEKSSISGKQRLMTYYGYAFESYCTSDVPSNHPSTSSNRERNGWGGDVDTNVQWCSIIKTKLGDSRIIIGGEVDCVRDRYTGQPDTFMELKTSISIRPGNTIDEARFEKKLLKFYFQSFLLGVPEILVGFRSPSGYIQTIQSFRTMDLPRMVRGKPGAWDPAVCLSWCDQAFDFIKRHIQDVAGTSNKDNGEAKQPGEESGMVSRATFKPGVGLSVRLLDNIEVEDVMGGEDRVGFLPRWYWEHVKGKEDPVSSKDAPTKRGVSSTGDGTSQKWAV
;
A
#
# COMPACT_ATOMS: atom_id res chain seq x y z
N MET A 1 -41.47 -50.73 24.72
CA MET A 1 -42.79 -50.68 24.06
C MET A 1 -43.02 -49.26 23.55
N ALA A 2 -43.57 -49.17 22.35
CA ALA A 2 -43.62 -47.97 21.50
C ALA A 2 -44.67 -46.92 21.91
N SER A 3 -44.68 -45.82 21.15
CA SER A 3 -45.71 -44.79 20.93
C SER A 3 -45.50 -43.44 21.65
N LEU A 4 -45.70 -42.27 21.03
CA LEU A 4 -46.17 -41.90 19.69
C LEU A 4 -45.83 -40.42 19.41
N LYS A 5 -45.88 -40.04 18.13
CA LYS A 5 -45.53 -38.76 17.48
C LYS A 5 -46.66 -37.70 17.49
N ARG A 6 -46.24 -36.42 17.48
CA ARG A 6 -46.67 -35.23 16.66
C ARG A 6 -48.03 -34.52 16.83
N GLY A 7 -47.97 -33.18 16.62
CA GLY A 7 -48.97 -32.28 15.98
C GLY A 7 -49.32 -31.04 16.82
N ILE A 8 -48.80 -29.83 16.57
CA ILE A 8 -49.24 -28.73 15.65
C ILE A 8 -50.72 -28.30 15.84
N SER A 9 -50.96 -27.10 16.41
CA SER A 9 -51.58 -25.91 15.78
C SER A 9 -52.17 -24.91 16.81
N ASP A 10 -51.66 -23.68 16.74
CA ASP A 10 -52.28 -22.35 16.88
C ASP A 10 -53.31 -21.95 17.97
N VAL A 11 -53.11 -20.67 18.34
CA VAL A 11 -54.03 -19.66 18.92
C VAL A 11 -54.04 -19.54 20.44
N GLU A 12 -53.30 -18.55 20.96
CA GLU A 12 -53.94 -17.52 21.79
C GLU A 12 -53.16 -16.19 21.75
N THR A 13 -53.94 -15.12 21.59
CA THR A 13 -53.60 -13.73 21.35
C THR A 13 -53.30 -12.98 22.65
N GLY A 14 -52.19 -12.24 22.69
CA GLY A 14 -51.94 -11.21 23.70
C GLY A 14 -51.27 -10.00 23.04
N LYS A 15 -52.00 -8.88 22.96
CA LYS A 15 -51.51 -7.58 22.51
C LYS A 15 -50.66 -6.95 23.63
N GLU A 16 -49.44 -6.53 23.31
CA GLU A 16 -48.73 -5.48 24.03
C GLU A 16 -48.25 -4.43 23.02
N ASP A 17 -48.57 -3.17 23.31
CA ASP A 17 -48.29 -2.01 22.46
C ASP A 17 -46.79 -1.68 22.46
N HIS A 18 -46.12 -1.94 21.34
CA HIS A 18 -44.78 -1.43 21.08
C HIS A 18 -44.86 -0.01 20.51
N ILE A 19 -44.34 0.96 21.28
CA ILE A 19 -43.99 2.29 20.78
C ILE A 19 -42.79 2.12 19.86
N GLU A 20 -43.04 2.13 18.55
CA GLU A 20 -42.03 2.07 17.50
C GLU A 20 -41.36 3.45 17.36
N LEU A 21 -40.13 3.60 17.89
CA LEU A 21 -39.28 4.75 17.58
C LEU A 21 -38.86 4.66 16.10
N PRO A 22 -39.02 5.73 15.30
CA PRO A 22 -38.69 5.66 13.89
C PRO A 22 -37.18 5.48 13.68
N PRO A 23 -36.76 4.74 12.64
CA PRO A 23 -35.34 4.57 12.34
C PRO A 23 -34.70 5.91 12.03
N ALA A 24 -33.54 6.17 12.65
CA ALA A 24 -32.72 7.34 12.38
C ALA A 24 -32.40 7.43 10.88
N SER A 25 -33.05 8.37 10.20
CA SER A 25 -32.81 8.69 8.80
C SER A 25 -31.38 9.22 8.66
N LYS A 26 -30.47 8.38 8.15
CA LYS A 26 -29.17 8.82 7.63
C LYS A 26 -29.42 9.77 6.47
N ARG A 27 -29.51 11.07 6.75
CA ARG A 27 -29.48 12.12 5.72
C ARG A 27 -28.11 12.11 5.06
N ARG A 28 -27.95 11.29 4.03
CA ARG A 28 -26.87 11.48 3.04
C ARG A 28 -27.08 12.85 2.42
N LEU A 29 -26.08 13.73 2.55
CA LEU A 29 -26.04 14.99 1.83
C LEU A 29 -25.98 14.67 0.32
N ASN A 30 -27.14 14.69 -0.35
CA ASN A 30 -27.25 14.53 -1.80
C ASN A 30 -26.87 15.85 -2.49
N GLY A 31 -25.57 16.15 -2.50
CA GLY A 31 -24.98 17.03 -3.53
C GLY A 31 -24.76 16.23 -4.83
N PRO A 32 -24.61 16.88 -6.00
CA PRO A 32 -24.24 16.17 -7.23
C PRO A 32 -22.92 15.45 -7.00
N SER A 33 -22.93 14.11 -6.98
CA SER A 33 -21.71 13.33 -6.78
C SER A 33 -20.86 13.45 -8.04
N ILE A 34 -19.88 14.35 -8.02
CA ILE A 34 -18.89 14.43 -9.09
C ILE A 34 -18.10 13.11 -9.05
N SER A 35 -17.96 12.46 -10.21
CA SER A 35 -17.19 11.22 -10.35
C SER A 35 -16.24 11.34 -11.53
N LEU A 36 -15.06 10.74 -11.39
CA LEU A 36 -14.11 10.52 -12.46
C LEU A 36 -14.41 9.16 -13.11
N PRO A 37 -14.98 9.14 -14.33
CA PRO A 37 -15.32 7.88 -15.01
C PRO A 37 -14.05 7.17 -15.47
N LEU A 38 -14.13 5.84 -15.60
CA LEU A 38 -13.03 5.03 -16.13
C LEU A 38 -12.52 5.55 -17.50
N PRO A 39 -11.22 5.42 -17.78
CA PRO A 39 -10.65 5.90 -19.03
C PRO A 39 -11.17 5.07 -20.21
N SER A 40 -11.28 5.70 -21.38
CA SER A 40 -11.52 4.96 -22.61
C SER A 40 -10.25 4.23 -23.07
N PHE A 41 -10.38 2.94 -23.38
CA PHE A 41 -9.27 2.15 -23.95
C PHE A 41 -9.08 2.36 -25.46
N SER A 42 -9.97 3.11 -26.13
CA SER A 42 -9.92 3.28 -27.58
C SER A 42 -8.93 4.36 -28.04
N THR A 43 -8.48 5.24 -27.15
CA THR A 43 -7.59 6.35 -27.49
C THR A 43 -6.23 6.16 -26.82
N PRO A 44 -5.13 6.10 -27.60
CA PRO A 44 -3.79 6.04 -27.01
C PRO A 44 -3.54 7.27 -26.15
N SER A 45 -3.37 7.09 -24.83
CA SER A 45 -2.93 8.19 -23.95
C SER A 45 -1.42 8.31 -24.01
N ARG A 46 -0.88 9.51 -24.28
CA ARG A 46 0.53 9.77 -24.00
C ARG A 46 0.71 9.69 -22.48
N PRO A 47 1.50 8.74 -21.94
CA PRO A 47 1.62 8.61 -20.50
C PRO A 47 2.30 9.85 -19.92
N PRO A 48 1.87 10.31 -18.74
CA PRO A 48 2.64 11.29 -17.99
C PRO A 48 4.04 10.73 -17.70
N PRO A 49 5.08 11.58 -17.66
CA PRO A 49 6.42 11.14 -17.30
C PRO A 49 6.42 10.55 -15.89
N PHE A 50 7.17 9.46 -15.70
CA PHE A 50 7.38 8.86 -14.39
C PHE A 50 8.88 8.89 -14.07
N GLN A 51 9.23 9.45 -12.92
CA GLN A 51 10.61 9.52 -12.46
C GLN A 51 11.04 8.19 -11.85
N GLN A 52 12.26 7.76 -12.17
CA GLN A 52 12.84 6.57 -11.54
C GLN A 52 12.79 6.69 -10.00
N PRO A 53 12.28 5.67 -9.29
CA PRO A 53 12.27 5.62 -7.83
C PRO A 53 13.66 5.82 -7.24
N TYR A 54 13.75 6.70 -6.23
CA TYR A 54 14.98 6.92 -5.46
C TYR A 54 14.71 6.68 -3.98
N GLN A 55 15.53 5.84 -3.35
CA GLN A 55 15.35 5.52 -1.93
C GLN A 55 15.93 6.60 -1.04
N LEU A 56 15.10 7.06 -0.10
CA LEU A 56 15.45 8.05 0.92
C LEU A 56 15.92 7.41 2.21
N LYS A 57 15.22 6.36 2.66
CA LYS A 57 15.46 5.72 3.95
C LYS A 57 14.86 4.32 3.97
N THR A 58 15.31 3.51 4.91
CA THR A 58 14.70 2.24 5.25
C THR A 58 14.40 2.19 6.75
N PHE A 59 13.49 1.30 7.13
CA PHE A 59 13.26 0.93 8.52
C PHE A 59 12.78 -0.52 8.58
N SER A 60 12.85 -1.11 9.76
CA SER A 60 12.40 -2.48 10.02
C SER A 60 11.22 -2.46 10.97
N TYR A 61 10.26 -3.32 10.71
CA TYR A 61 9.34 -3.80 11.71
C TYR A 61 9.87 -5.12 12.24
N VAL A 62 10.05 -5.21 13.55
CA VAL A 62 10.49 -6.42 14.26
C VAL A 62 9.35 -6.97 15.11
N SER A 63 9.46 -8.24 15.48
CA SER A 63 8.49 -8.93 16.32
C SER A 63 9.01 -8.97 17.75
N GLU A 64 8.24 -8.41 18.69
CA GLU A 64 8.54 -8.40 20.12
C GLU A 64 7.41 -9.08 20.90
N PRO A 65 7.70 -9.79 22.00
CA PRO A 65 6.65 -10.28 22.88
C PRO A 65 5.80 -9.14 23.43
N SER A 66 4.47 -9.30 23.41
CA SER A 66 3.57 -8.31 23.98
C SER A 66 3.81 -8.17 25.49
N LYS A 67 3.82 -6.92 25.97
CA LYS A 67 3.93 -6.62 27.41
C LYS A 67 2.71 -7.09 28.20
N SER A 68 1.53 -7.14 27.57
CA SER A 68 0.28 -7.56 28.23
C SER A 68 0.10 -9.07 28.23
N ASP A 69 0.59 -9.76 27.19
CA ASP A 69 0.54 -11.21 27.06
C ASP A 69 1.79 -11.71 26.33
N PRO A 70 2.81 -12.21 27.06
CA PRO A 70 4.06 -12.70 26.49
C PRO A 70 3.91 -13.86 25.49
N SER A 71 2.74 -14.52 25.42
CA SER A 71 2.46 -15.54 24.41
C SER A 71 2.10 -14.95 23.04
N THR A 72 1.78 -13.67 22.99
CA THR A 72 1.48 -12.93 21.76
C THR A 72 2.66 -12.05 21.35
N HIS A 73 2.74 -11.74 20.07
CA HIS A 73 3.78 -10.88 19.51
C HIS A 73 3.17 -9.60 18.96
N VAL A 74 3.87 -8.49 19.17
CA VAL A 74 3.54 -7.17 18.65
C VAL A 74 4.65 -6.68 17.74
N ARG A 75 4.26 -5.83 16.80
CA ARG A 75 5.18 -5.20 15.86
C ARG A 75 5.80 -3.95 16.50
N ALA A 76 7.12 -3.86 16.49
CA ALA A 76 7.87 -2.66 16.88
C ALA A 76 8.62 -2.06 15.70
N LEU A 77 8.67 -0.73 15.61
CA LEU A 77 9.42 -0.02 14.58
C LEU A 77 10.86 0.20 15.03
N GLU A 78 11.81 -0.17 14.18
CA GLU A 78 13.23 0.09 14.35
C GLU A 78 13.84 0.84 13.16
N TRP A 79 14.72 1.80 13.45
CA TRP A 79 15.47 2.56 12.44
C TRP A 79 16.73 1.83 11.98
N SER A 80 16.57 0.56 11.61
CA SER A 80 17.63 -0.36 11.23
C SER A 80 17.22 -1.20 10.01
N ASN A 81 18.14 -2.03 9.51
CA ASN A 81 17.85 -3.08 8.52
C ASN A 81 17.72 -4.47 9.17
N ALA A 82 17.32 -4.55 10.45
CA ALA A 82 17.24 -5.81 11.21
C ALA A 82 16.35 -6.87 10.54
N SER A 83 15.29 -6.44 9.84
CA SER A 83 14.36 -7.35 9.15
C SER A 83 14.70 -7.57 7.67
N MET A 84 15.80 -7.01 7.17
CA MET A 84 16.22 -7.21 5.78
C MET A 84 16.69 -8.65 5.56
N LYS A 85 16.24 -9.26 4.46
CA LYS A 85 16.63 -10.61 4.07
C LYS A 85 17.39 -10.63 2.76
N TYR A 86 18.21 -11.66 2.58
CA TYR A 86 18.93 -11.95 1.35
C TYR A 86 18.26 -13.09 0.58
N TYR A 87 18.18 -12.96 -0.73
CA TYR A 87 17.68 -14.01 -1.61
C TYR A 87 18.56 -15.26 -1.53
N VAL A 88 17.92 -16.42 -1.43
CA VAL A 88 18.52 -17.73 -1.63
C VAL A 88 17.60 -18.56 -2.51
N GLN A 89 18.18 -19.44 -3.33
CA GLN A 89 17.36 -20.30 -4.16
C GLN A 89 16.61 -21.32 -3.27
N PRO A 90 15.27 -21.45 -3.43
CA PRO A 90 14.52 -22.45 -2.69
C PRO A 90 14.77 -23.85 -3.27
N PRO A 91 14.57 -24.91 -2.49
CA PRO A 91 14.76 -26.28 -2.94
C PRO A 91 13.69 -26.70 -3.97
N LYS A 92 14.04 -27.65 -4.84
CA LYS A 92 13.08 -28.26 -5.77
C LYS A 92 12.00 -28.98 -4.99
N GLY A 93 10.73 -28.77 -5.36
CA GLY A 93 9.61 -29.43 -4.69
C GLY A 93 9.31 -28.88 -3.29
N ALA A 94 9.77 -27.67 -2.94
CA ALA A 94 9.48 -27.05 -1.66
C ALA A 94 7.97 -27.11 -1.34
N ASN A 95 7.63 -27.56 -0.14
CA ASN A 95 6.24 -27.67 0.30
C ASN A 95 5.84 -26.39 1.02
N LEU A 96 5.02 -25.56 0.37
CA LEU A 96 4.55 -24.29 0.91
C LEU A 96 3.55 -24.43 2.06
N ALA A 97 3.08 -25.64 2.38
CA ALA A 97 2.29 -25.89 3.58
C ALA A 97 3.16 -26.17 4.82
N TYR A 98 4.48 -26.31 4.67
CA TYR A 98 5.39 -26.56 5.78
C TYR A 98 5.42 -25.38 6.75
N GLY A 99 5.32 -25.64 8.06
CA GLY A 99 5.37 -24.63 9.11
C GLY A 99 4.07 -23.85 9.33
N TYR A 100 2.97 -24.24 8.66
CA TYR A 100 1.68 -23.52 8.75
C TYR A 100 1.13 -23.46 10.18
N GLU A 101 1.34 -24.50 10.97
CA GLU A 101 0.94 -24.60 12.38
C GLU A 101 1.75 -23.68 13.31
N ARG A 102 2.93 -23.20 12.87
CA ARG A 102 3.80 -22.29 13.62
C ARG A 102 3.68 -20.83 13.16
N TRP A 103 2.78 -20.54 12.21
CA TRP A 103 2.58 -19.21 11.67
C TRP A 103 2.11 -18.21 12.73
N ILE A 104 2.95 -17.22 13.03
CA ILE A 104 2.59 -16.03 13.80
C ILE A 104 1.93 -15.03 12.87
N LYS A 105 0.59 -14.96 12.93
CA LYS A 105 -0.21 -14.04 12.12
C LYS A 105 -0.49 -12.75 12.89
N ARG A 106 -0.02 -11.62 12.35
CA ARG A 106 -0.44 -10.27 12.77
C ARG A 106 -1.97 -10.12 12.62
N PRO A 107 -2.68 -9.59 13.63
CA PRO A 107 -4.11 -9.30 13.53
C PRO A 107 -4.47 -8.37 12.36
N GLU A 108 -5.70 -8.47 11.87
CA GLU A 108 -6.21 -7.52 10.88
C GLU A 108 -6.52 -6.19 11.59
N GLU A 109 -5.87 -5.12 11.15
CA GLU A 109 -6.04 -3.79 11.75
C GLU A 109 -6.09 -2.70 10.67
N ARG A 110 -6.46 -1.47 11.08
CA ARG A 110 -6.52 -0.31 10.19
C ARG A 110 -5.11 -0.02 9.64
N GLY A 111 -5.02 0.22 8.33
CA GLY A 111 -3.74 0.46 7.63
C GLY A 111 -3.19 1.87 7.86
N ARG A 112 -2.74 2.16 9.09
CA ARG A 112 -2.23 3.49 9.49
C ARG A 112 -0.95 3.89 8.76
N LEU A 113 -0.73 5.20 8.59
CA LEU A 113 0.47 5.76 7.96
C LEU A 113 1.65 5.96 8.93
N ASP A 114 1.46 5.70 10.22
CA ASP A 114 2.31 6.22 11.29
C ASP A 114 3.81 5.95 11.10
N GLY A 115 4.21 4.72 10.74
CA GLY A 115 5.62 4.42 10.48
C GLY A 115 6.21 5.17 9.28
N LEU A 116 5.43 5.36 8.22
CA LEU A 116 5.81 6.20 7.08
C LEU A 116 5.92 7.67 7.48
N LEU A 117 4.97 8.17 8.27
CA LEU A 117 4.97 9.55 8.73
C LEU A 117 6.16 9.83 9.67
N GLU A 118 6.51 8.87 10.54
CA GLU A 118 7.70 9.00 11.38
C GLU A 118 8.96 9.06 10.51
N ALA A 119 9.04 8.24 9.44
CA ALA A 119 10.13 8.29 8.49
C ALA A 119 10.22 9.65 7.77
N CYS A 120 9.08 10.24 7.42
CA CYS A 120 8.99 11.55 6.79
C CYS A 120 9.51 12.71 7.68
N THR A 121 9.60 12.52 8.99
CA THR A 121 10.21 13.51 9.91
C THR A 121 11.72 13.40 10.05
N LYS A 122 12.32 12.31 9.54
CA LYS A 122 13.78 12.12 9.62
C LYS A 122 14.48 13.03 8.61
N TYR A 123 15.71 13.44 8.93
CA TYR A 123 16.51 14.39 8.15
C TYR A 123 16.58 14.05 6.66
N GLU A 124 16.75 12.76 6.31
CA GLU A 124 16.89 12.31 4.92
C GLU A 124 15.59 12.46 4.10
N CYS A 125 14.44 12.45 4.78
CA CYS A 125 13.13 12.53 4.16
C CYS A 125 12.52 13.93 4.26
N GLU A 126 12.87 14.73 5.27
CA GLU A 126 12.16 15.95 5.61
C GLU A 126 12.15 16.98 4.47
N GLY A 127 13.29 17.17 3.79
CA GLY A 127 13.38 18.07 2.64
C GLY A 127 12.55 17.62 1.44
N GLU A 128 12.36 16.31 1.28
CA GLU A 128 11.48 15.76 0.25
C GLU A 128 10.02 15.85 0.66
N ARG A 129 9.70 15.59 1.93
CA ARG A 129 8.35 15.69 2.50
C ARG A 129 7.75 17.08 2.28
N ARG A 130 8.52 18.15 2.54
CA ARG A 130 8.07 19.54 2.34
C ARG A 130 7.71 19.87 0.90
N ARG A 131 8.17 19.06 -0.06
CA ARG A 131 7.91 19.25 -1.50
C ARG A 131 6.96 18.19 -2.04
N ALA A 132 6.47 17.27 -1.22
CA ALA A 132 5.64 16.17 -1.68
C ALA A 132 4.21 16.64 -1.90
N ASP A 133 3.64 16.27 -3.05
CA ASP A 133 2.23 16.45 -3.35
C ASP A 133 1.39 15.27 -2.84
N VAL A 134 2.00 14.08 -2.71
CA VAL A 134 1.35 12.85 -2.25
C VAL A 134 2.24 12.07 -1.29
N ILE A 135 1.69 11.62 -0.16
CA ILE A 135 2.34 10.72 0.80
C ILE A 135 1.40 9.56 1.16
N THR A 136 1.83 8.31 0.91
CA THR A 136 1.03 7.12 1.24
C THR A 136 1.83 5.81 1.17
N TRP A 137 1.23 4.68 1.53
CA TRP A 137 1.80 3.36 1.28
C TRP A 137 1.72 2.98 -0.20
N ARG A 138 2.74 2.27 -0.70
CA ARG A 138 2.82 1.70 -2.06
C ARG A 138 1.58 0.92 -2.45
N GLY A 139 1.00 0.15 -1.51
CA GLY A 139 -0.21 -0.63 -1.75
C GLY A 139 -1.42 0.24 -2.16
N VAL A 140 -1.52 1.45 -1.62
CA VAL A 140 -2.59 2.40 -1.94
C VAL A 140 -2.44 2.92 -3.37
N ILE A 141 -1.25 3.40 -3.76
CA ILE A 141 -1.01 3.86 -5.14
C ILE A 141 -1.18 2.70 -6.14
N THR A 142 -0.78 1.48 -5.78
CA THR A 142 -1.02 0.30 -6.61
C THR A 142 -2.52 0.14 -6.91
N LYS A 143 -3.40 0.27 -5.91
CA LYS A 143 -4.85 0.18 -6.11
C LYS A 143 -5.37 1.24 -7.09
N ILE A 144 -4.90 2.48 -6.93
CA ILE A 144 -5.27 3.59 -7.83
C ILE A 144 -4.80 3.30 -9.26
N LEU A 145 -3.52 2.98 -9.46
CA LEU A 145 -2.94 2.68 -10.78
C LEU A 145 -3.63 1.53 -11.49
N THR A 146 -3.96 0.45 -10.78
CA THR A 146 -4.55 -0.74 -11.40
C THR A 146 -6.07 -0.66 -11.57
N ALA A 147 -6.72 0.37 -11.03
CA ALA A 147 -8.18 0.52 -11.04
C ALA A 147 -8.82 0.43 -12.44
N PRO A 148 -8.21 0.95 -13.54
CA PRO A 148 -8.79 0.81 -14.88
C PRO A 148 -9.04 -0.64 -15.30
N TYR A 149 -8.25 -1.59 -14.80
CA TYR A 149 -8.33 -3.01 -15.13
C TYR A 149 -8.88 -3.87 -13.99
N GLU A 150 -9.37 -3.24 -12.91
CA GLU A 150 -10.01 -3.94 -11.79
C GLU A 150 -11.52 -4.04 -12.03
N ASP A 151 -11.99 -5.29 -12.16
CA ASP A 151 -13.36 -5.64 -12.54
C ASP A 151 -14.13 -6.35 -11.42
N ARG A 152 -13.47 -6.65 -10.28
CA ARG A 152 -14.08 -7.40 -9.18
C ARG A 152 -14.13 -6.59 -7.90
N ASP A 153 -12.99 -6.05 -7.48
CA ASP A 153 -12.85 -5.54 -6.12
C ASP A 153 -12.85 -4.01 -6.11
N GLY A 154 -13.87 -3.42 -5.48
CA GLY A 154 -13.88 -2.00 -5.15
C GLY A 154 -12.99 -1.69 -3.95
N TRP A 155 -12.64 -0.41 -3.77
CA TRP A 155 -11.84 0.03 -2.64
C TRP A 155 -12.27 1.40 -2.14
N GLU A 156 -11.89 1.68 -0.91
CA GLU A 156 -12.18 2.92 -0.19
C GLU A 156 -10.91 3.41 0.48
N LEU A 157 -10.60 4.69 0.30
CA LEU A 157 -9.42 5.36 0.88
C LEU A 157 -9.87 6.59 1.65
N ASN A 158 -9.36 6.78 2.86
CA ASN A 158 -9.43 8.08 3.52
C ASN A 158 -8.39 8.99 2.89
N VAL A 159 -8.77 10.25 2.66
CA VAL A 159 -7.92 11.28 2.05
C VAL A 159 -7.95 12.54 2.90
N MET A 160 -6.78 13.08 3.21
CA MET A 160 -6.62 14.40 3.82
C MET A 160 -5.71 15.25 2.94
N TYR A 161 -6.05 16.52 2.76
CA TYR A 161 -5.22 17.49 2.05
C TYR A 161 -4.70 18.54 3.04
N VAL A 162 -3.40 18.52 3.29
CA VAL A 162 -2.77 19.26 4.39
C VAL A 162 -1.48 19.88 3.90
N ASP A 163 -1.39 21.21 4.01
CA ASP A 163 -0.17 21.95 3.66
C ASP A 163 0.37 21.63 2.25
N GLY A 164 -0.53 21.58 1.27
CA GLY A 164 -0.18 21.27 -0.12
C GLY A 164 -0.03 19.78 -0.44
N THR A 165 -0.09 18.89 0.55
CA THR A 165 0.12 17.45 0.37
C THR A 165 -1.16 16.64 0.56
N LEU A 166 -1.42 15.69 -0.34
CA LEU A 166 -2.43 14.65 -0.19
C LEU A 166 -1.87 13.47 0.60
N TYR A 167 -2.58 13.08 1.64
CA TYR A 167 -2.32 11.86 2.40
C TYR A 167 -3.41 10.85 2.09
N PHE A 168 -3.04 9.59 1.92
CA PHE A 168 -4.00 8.50 1.70
C PHE A 168 -3.74 7.34 2.66
N GLU A 169 -4.79 6.86 3.32
CA GLU A 169 -4.76 5.56 4.01
C GLU A 169 -5.91 4.68 3.52
N GLU A 170 -5.74 3.36 3.64
CA GLU A 170 -6.81 2.43 3.30
C GLU A 170 -7.91 2.46 4.36
N HIS A 171 -9.15 2.61 3.91
CA HIS A 171 -10.30 2.40 4.78
C HIS A 171 -10.80 0.95 4.66
N SER A 172 -10.86 0.27 5.80
CA SER A 172 -11.64 -0.96 5.96
C SER A 172 -12.62 -0.73 7.10
N SER A 173 -13.91 -0.99 6.85
CA SER A 173 -14.90 -0.98 7.91
C SER A 173 -14.64 -2.13 8.88
N GLU A 174 -15.19 -2.03 10.08
CA GLU A 174 -15.04 -3.07 11.10
C GLU A 174 -15.57 -4.42 10.61
N GLU A 175 -16.67 -4.42 9.85
CA GLU A 175 -17.21 -5.65 9.24
C GLU A 175 -16.21 -6.27 8.25
N LYS A 176 -15.56 -5.46 7.40
CA LYS A 176 -14.53 -5.96 6.47
C LYS A 176 -13.31 -6.50 7.20
N LEU A 177 -12.92 -5.91 8.34
CA LEU A 177 -11.81 -6.41 9.15
C LEU A 177 -12.17 -7.76 9.81
N GLN A 178 -13.40 -7.90 10.30
CA GLN A 178 -13.91 -9.16 10.86
C GLN A 178 -14.03 -10.25 9.80
N GLU A 179 -14.49 -9.93 8.59
CA GLU A 179 -14.53 -10.84 7.45
C GLU A 179 -13.12 -11.32 7.06
N LYS A 180 -12.13 -10.41 7.00
CA LYS A 180 -10.72 -10.76 6.74
C LYS A 180 -10.12 -11.63 7.84
N SER A 181 -10.54 -11.42 9.08
CA SER A 181 -10.13 -12.25 10.22
C SER A 181 -10.74 -13.66 10.17
N SER A 182 -11.91 -13.79 9.52
CA SER A 182 -12.72 -15.02 9.46
C SER A 182 -12.61 -15.77 8.12
N ILE A 183 -11.50 -15.61 7.39
CA ILE A 183 -11.30 -16.31 6.12
C ILE A 183 -11.29 -17.83 6.29
N SER A 184 -11.83 -18.54 5.30
CA SER A 184 -11.86 -20.01 5.32
C SER A 184 -10.46 -20.62 5.44
N GLY A 185 -10.34 -21.79 6.08
CA GLY A 185 -9.04 -22.47 6.24
C GLY A 185 -8.29 -22.69 4.92
N LYS A 186 -9.03 -22.92 3.82
CA LYS A 186 -8.45 -23.05 2.47
C LYS A 186 -7.88 -21.73 1.95
N GLN A 187 -8.58 -20.60 2.13
CA GLN A 187 -8.07 -19.28 1.76
C GLN A 187 -6.88 -18.89 2.63
N ARG A 188 -6.95 -19.14 3.94
CA ARG A 188 -5.85 -18.92 4.89
C ARG A 188 -4.59 -19.67 4.48
N LEU A 189 -4.71 -20.93 4.10
CA LEU A 189 -3.60 -21.74 3.59
C LEU A 189 -3.04 -21.17 2.27
N MET A 190 -3.90 -20.70 1.36
CA MET A 190 -3.44 -20.08 0.11
C MET A 190 -2.68 -18.76 0.34
N THR A 191 -3.08 -17.97 1.34
CA THR A 191 -2.33 -16.78 1.77
C THR A 191 -0.97 -17.18 2.32
N TYR A 192 -0.94 -18.18 3.21
CA TYR A 192 0.28 -18.70 3.81
C TYR A 192 1.32 -19.14 2.77
N TYR A 193 0.89 -19.71 1.64
CA TYR A 193 1.80 -20.11 0.57
C TYR A 193 2.70 -18.98 0.04
N GLY A 194 2.26 -17.72 0.11
CA GLY A 194 3.10 -16.56 -0.21
C GLY A 194 4.25 -16.43 0.79
N TYR A 195 3.91 -16.31 2.07
CA TYR A 195 4.89 -16.15 3.16
C TYR A 195 5.84 -17.36 3.29
N ALA A 196 5.33 -18.56 3.09
CA ALA A 196 6.16 -19.76 3.09
C ALA A 196 7.16 -19.74 1.92
N PHE A 197 6.77 -19.21 0.76
CA PHE A 197 7.68 -19.09 -0.38
C PHE A 197 8.78 -18.07 -0.09
N GLU A 198 8.45 -16.94 0.53
CA GLU A 198 9.45 -16.00 1.05
C GLU A 198 10.41 -16.69 2.01
N SER A 199 9.89 -17.47 2.96
CA SER A 199 10.71 -18.22 3.93
C SER A 199 11.66 -19.23 3.27
N TYR A 200 11.25 -19.91 2.18
CA TYR A 200 12.16 -20.78 1.42
C TYR A 200 13.18 -20.02 0.56
N CYS A 201 12.85 -18.79 0.16
CA CYS A 201 13.64 -17.99 -0.76
C CYS A 201 14.54 -16.97 -0.06
N THR A 202 14.58 -16.95 1.27
CA THR A 202 15.29 -15.91 2.02
C THR A 202 16.19 -16.46 3.14
N SER A 203 17.11 -15.61 3.57
CA SER A 203 18.14 -15.87 4.58
C SER A 203 18.54 -14.57 5.29
N ASP A 204 18.94 -14.63 6.56
CA ASP A 204 19.46 -13.48 7.32
C ASP A 204 20.85 -13.02 6.86
N VAL A 205 21.57 -13.88 6.15
CA VAL A 205 22.92 -13.63 5.65
C VAL A 205 23.00 -13.79 4.14
N PRO A 206 23.96 -13.13 3.45
CA PRO A 206 24.14 -13.27 2.01
C PRO A 206 24.34 -14.72 1.56
N SER A 207 23.89 -15.09 0.36
CA SER A 207 23.90 -16.46 -0.13
C SER A 207 25.29 -17.12 -0.15
N ASN A 208 26.34 -16.31 -0.33
CA ASN A 208 27.74 -16.75 -0.36
C ASN A 208 28.39 -16.81 1.05
N HIS A 209 27.66 -16.48 2.11
CA HIS A 209 28.17 -16.53 3.48
C HIS A 209 28.21 -17.98 4.00
N PRO A 210 29.27 -18.41 4.71
CA PRO A 210 29.39 -19.79 5.21
C PRO A 210 28.21 -20.23 6.09
N SER A 211 27.65 -19.31 6.87
CA SER A 211 26.53 -19.60 7.79
C SER A 211 25.15 -19.70 7.13
N THR A 212 25.04 -19.41 5.82
CA THR A 212 23.77 -19.54 5.09
C THR A 212 23.24 -20.98 5.13
N SER A 213 24.16 -21.95 5.13
CA SER A 213 23.81 -23.37 5.24
C SER A 213 23.50 -23.81 6.67
N SER A 214 24.11 -23.17 7.69
CA SER A 214 23.92 -23.52 9.10
C SER A 214 22.64 -22.93 9.71
N ASN A 215 22.17 -21.80 9.19
CA ASN A 215 20.97 -21.11 9.70
C ASN A 215 19.66 -21.63 9.09
N ARG A 216 19.73 -22.58 8.15
CA ARG A 216 18.57 -23.16 7.47
C ARG A 216 18.34 -24.57 7.94
N GLU A 217 17.06 -24.96 7.98
CA GLU A 217 16.72 -26.35 8.23
C GLU A 217 17.17 -27.25 7.06
N ARG A 218 17.25 -28.57 7.29
CA ARG A 218 17.70 -29.55 6.27
C ARG A 218 16.88 -29.53 4.98
N ASN A 219 15.61 -29.12 5.06
CA ASN A 219 14.71 -28.98 3.92
C ASN A 219 14.84 -27.61 3.22
N GLY A 220 15.79 -26.76 3.58
CA GLY A 220 15.96 -25.42 3.03
C GLY A 220 15.01 -24.36 3.59
N TRP A 221 14.30 -24.62 4.70
CA TRP A 221 13.46 -23.61 5.35
C TRP A 221 14.31 -22.49 5.95
N GLY A 222 13.97 -21.23 5.65
CA GLY A 222 14.70 -20.03 6.11
C GLY A 222 14.18 -19.43 7.41
N GLY A 223 13.14 -20.01 8.01
CA GLY A 223 12.56 -19.57 9.28
C GLY A 223 11.04 -19.63 9.27
N ASP A 224 10.43 -19.70 10.45
CA ASP A 224 8.98 -19.67 10.57
C ASP A 224 8.39 -18.31 10.19
N VAL A 225 7.18 -18.34 9.63
CA VAL A 225 6.50 -17.14 9.17
C VAL A 225 6.01 -16.33 10.36
N ASP A 226 6.43 -15.07 10.43
CA ASP A 226 5.90 -14.04 11.32
C ASP A 226 5.55 -12.77 10.53
N THR A 227 4.25 -12.48 10.39
CA THR A 227 3.79 -11.33 9.60
C THR A 227 3.85 -10.01 10.38
N ASN A 228 4.41 -10.00 11.59
CA ASN A 228 4.81 -8.77 12.26
C ASN A 228 6.13 -8.23 11.70
N VAL A 229 7.01 -9.10 11.18
CA VAL A 229 8.34 -8.74 10.69
C VAL A 229 8.28 -8.23 9.26
N GLN A 230 8.79 -7.04 8.99
CA GLN A 230 8.87 -6.48 7.63
C GLN A 230 10.09 -5.56 7.49
N TRP A 231 10.64 -5.46 6.29
CA TRP A 231 11.62 -4.44 5.95
C TRP A 231 11.03 -3.48 4.94
N CYS A 232 11.00 -2.19 5.28
CA CYS A 232 10.32 -1.17 4.49
C CYS A 232 11.32 -0.17 3.91
N SER A 233 11.10 0.18 2.64
CA SER A 233 11.81 1.22 1.91
C SER A 233 10.91 2.44 1.74
N ILE A 234 11.47 3.62 2.02
CA ILE A 234 10.87 4.93 1.75
C ILE A 234 11.48 5.49 0.48
N ILE A 235 10.63 5.77 -0.49
CA ILE A 235 11.00 6.12 -1.86
C ILE A 235 10.40 7.49 -2.19
N LYS A 236 11.17 8.33 -2.86
CA LYS A 236 10.62 9.45 -3.65
C LYS A 236 10.55 9.10 -5.12
N THR A 237 9.51 9.62 -5.77
CA THR A 237 9.32 9.58 -7.22
C THR A 237 8.48 10.78 -7.66
N LYS A 238 8.18 10.87 -8.95
CA LYS A 238 7.31 11.89 -9.56
C LYS A 238 6.48 11.23 -10.66
N LEU A 239 5.17 11.47 -10.64
CA LEU A 239 4.23 11.11 -11.71
C LEU A 239 3.67 12.41 -12.27
N GLY A 240 3.90 12.67 -13.56
CA GLY A 240 3.49 13.94 -14.15
C GLY A 240 4.15 15.11 -13.40
N ASP A 241 3.32 15.96 -12.80
CA ASP A 241 3.76 17.04 -11.93
C ASP A 241 3.71 16.75 -10.44
N SER A 242 3.10 15.64 -10.04
CA SER A 242 2.96 15.22 -8.65
C SER A 242 4.23 14.57 -8.12
N ARG A 243 4.86 15.16 -7.10
CA ARG A 243 5.95 14.58 -6.31
C ARG A 243 5.37 13.65 -5.27
N ILE A 244 5.87 12.42 -5.21
CA ILE A 244 5.27 11.35 -4.41
C ILE A 244 6.33 10.79 -3.47
N ILE A 245 5.98 10.67 -2.18
CA ILE A 245 6.69 9.80 -1.24
C ILE A 245 5.82 8.57 -0.98
N ILE A 246 6.41 7.40 -1.14
CA ILE A 246 5.79 6.14 -0.76
C ILE A 246 6.67 5.32 0.17
N GLY A 247 6.04 4.67 1.14
CA GLY A 247 6.62 3.56 1.87
C GLY A 247 6.17 2.23 1.29
N GLY A 248 7.02 1.21 1.29
CA GLY A 248 6.60 -0.14 0.95
C GLY A 248 7.55 -1.19 1.46
N GLU A 249 6.98 -2.34 1.85
CA GLU A 249 7.71 -3.57 2.16
C GLU A 249 8.48 -4.08 0.93
N VAL A 250 9.67 -4.60 1.19
CA VAL A 250 10.57 -5.24 0.23
C VAL A 250 10.92 -6.63 0.75
N ASP A 251 10.64 -7.66 -0.05
CA ASP A 251 10.73 -9.06 0.40
C ASP A 251 12.17 -9.48 0.70
N CYS A 252 13.11 -9.13 -0.19
CA CYS A 252 14.55 -9.38 0.02
C CYS A 252 15.44 -8.60 -0.94
N VAL A 253 16.76 -8.74 -0.75
CA VAL A 253 17.80 -8.24 -1.65
C VAL A 253 18.60 -9.38 -2.28
N ARG A 254 18.98 -9.22 -3.54
CA ARG A 254 19.91 -10.10 -4.25
C ARG A 254 21.35 -9.73 -3.88
N ASP A 255 22.09 -10.72 -3.38
CA ASP A 255 23.52 -10.66 -3.05
C ASP A 255 23.92 -9.64 -1.98
N ARG A 256 23.72 -8.33 -2.23
CA ARG A 256 24.03 -7.24 -1.31
C ARG A 256 23.03 -6.09 -1.42
N TYR A 257 22.80 -5.40 -0.31
CA TYR A 257 22.09 -4.12 -0.32
C TYR A 257 23.06 -2.96 -0.57
N THR A 258 22.70 -2.09 -1.50
CA THR A 258 23.54 -1.00 -2.04
C THR A 258 23.12 0.39 -1.54
N GLY A 259 22.07 0.47 -0.71
CA GLY A 259 21.43 1.73 -0.34
C GLY A 259 20.44 2.27 -1.39
N GLN A 260 20.18 1.52 -2.46
CA GLN A 260 19.20 1.84 -3.50
C GLN A 260 18.41 0.58 -3.92
N PRO A 261 17.31 0.72 -4.68
CA PRO A 261 16.46 -0.40 -5.06
C PRO A 261 17.04 -1.37 -6.09
N ASP A 262 18.25 -1.15 -6.60
CA ASP A 262 18.86 -1.85 -7.73
C ASP A 262 19.13 -3.34 -7.47
N THR A 263 19.14 -3.77 -6.21
CA THR A 263 19.26 -5.19 -5.84
C THR A 263 18.01 -5.76 -5.18
N PHE A 264 16.90 -5.02 -5.18
CA PHE A 264 15.66 -5.50 -4.58
C PHE A 264 15.07 -6.67 -5.37
N MET A 265 14.37 -7.55 -4.66
CA MET A 265 13.62 -8.64 -5.26
C MET A 265 12.22 -8.73 -4.67
N GLU A 266 11.24 -8.93 -5.54
CA GLU A 266 9.87 -9.26 -5.17
C GLU A 266 9.65 -10.77 -5.37
N LEU A 267 9.05 -11.43 -4.38
CA LEU A 267 8.79 -12.86 -4.36
C LEU A 267 7.28 -13.11 -4.48
N LYS A 268 6.88 -13.88 -5.48
CA LYS A 268 5.47 -14.19 -5.73
C LYS A 268 5.25 -15.67 -5.90
N THR A 269 4.03 -16.13 -5.62
CA THR A 269 3.60 -17.47 -6.00
C THR A 269 2.42 -17.41 -6.96
N SER A 270 2.33 -18.41 -7.83
CA SER A 270 1.15 -18.63 -8.67
C SER A 270 0.90 -20.12 -8.83
N ILE A 271 -0.34 -20.49 -9.15
CA ILE A 271 -0.63 -21.85 -9.61
C ILE A 271 0.06 -22.04 -10.95
N SER A 272 0.65 -23.22 -11.16
CA SER A 272 1.28 -23.60 -12.42
C SER A 272 0.31 -23.51 -13.60
N ILE A 273 0.81 -22.98 -14.70
CA ILE A 273 0.07 -22.87 -15.95
C ILE A 273 0.13 -24.23 -16.65
N ARG A 274 -1.03 -24.84 -16.90
CA ARG A 274 -1.08 -26.11 -17.62
C ARG A 274 -0.72 -25.88 -19.10
N PRO A 275 0.13 -26.71 -19.72
CA PRO A 275 0.50 -26.54 -21.13
C PRO A 275 -0.73 -26.45 -22.04
N GLY A 276 -0.80 -25.41 -22.88
CA GLY A 276 -1.91 -25.17 -23.80
C GLY A 276 -3.21 -24.68 -23.14
N ASN A 277 -3.21 -24.35 -21.85
CA ASN A 277 -4.38 -23.83 -21.15
C ASN A 277 -4.42 -22.29 -21.17
N THR A 278 -5.09 -21.75 -22.18
CA THR A 278 -5.22 -20.30 -22.40
C THR A 278 -5.92 -19.55 -21.25
N ILE A 279 -6.77 -20.24 -20.47
CA ILE A 279 -7.44 -19.64 -19.31
C ILE A 279 -6.45 -19.43 -18.16
N ASP A 280 -5.58 -20.40 -17.90
CA ASP A 280 -4.54 -20.27 -16.87
C ASP A 280 -3.52 -19.19 -17.25
N GLU A 281 -3.16 -19.11 -18.54
CA GLU A 281 -2.31 -18.06 -19.10
C GLU A 281 -2.95 -16.68 -18.89
N ALA A 282 -4.19 -16.47 -19.32
CA ALA A 282 -4.90 -15.19 -19.17
C ALA A 282 -5.03 -14.77 -17.69
N ARG A 283 -5.26 -15.72 -16.77
CA ARG A 283 -5.29 -15.44 -15.32
C ARG A 283 -3.93 -14.99 -14.81
N PHE A 284 -2.85 -15.60 -15.27
CA PHE A 284 -1.50 -15.19 -14.89
C PHE A 284 -1.15 -13.81 -15.46
N GLU A 285 -1.47 -13.55 -16.72
CA GLU A 285 -1.27 -12.26 -17.39
C GLU A 285 -2.02 -11.11 -16.70
N LYS A 286 -3.23 -11.38 -16.19
CA LYS A 286 -3.97 -10.43 -15.34
C LYS A 286 -3.27 -10.14 -14.02
N LYS A 287 -2.62 -11.13 -13.40
CA LYS A 287 -1.81 -10.92 -12.17
C LYS A 287 -0.56 -10.08 -12.44
N LEU A 288 0.03 -10.20 -13.63
CA LEU A 288 1.24 -9.45 -13.99
C LEU A 288 1.05 -7.93 -13.86
N LEU A 289 -0.16 -7.40 -14.01
CA LEU A 289 -0.45 -5.99 -13.77
C LEU A 289 -0.12 -5.57 -12.32
N LYS A 290 -0.60 -6.34 -11.34
CA LYS A 290 -0.34 -6.06 -9.91
C LYS A 290 1.13 -6.31 -9.59
N PHE A 291 1.74 -7.37 -10.14
CA PHE A 291 3.17 -7.65 -9.95
C PHE A 291 4.04 -6.50 -10.48
N TYR A 292 3.69 -5.99 -11.67
CA TYR A 292 4.36 -4.86 -12.30
C TYR A 292 4.28 -3.63 -11.41
N PHE A 293 3.10 -3.13 -11.05
CA PHE A 293 3.00 -1.88 -10.28
C PHE A 293 3.48 -1.99 -8.83
N GLN A 294 3.36 -3.16 -8.19
CA GLN A 294 3.93 -3.38 -6.86
C GLN A 294 5.45 -3.19 -6.88
N SER A 295 6.12 -3.71 -7.91
CA SER A 295 7.57 -3.68 -8.06
C SER A 295 8.08 -2.36 -8.64
N PHE A 296 7.41 -1.88 -9.70
CA PHE A 296 7.73 -0.65 -10.43
C PHE A 296 7.74 0.58 -9.52
N LEU A 297 6.77 0.69 -8.61
CA LEU A 297 6.66 1.83 -7.68
C LEU A 297 7.86 1.94 -6.73
N LEU A 298 8.41 0.81 -6.26
CA LEU A 298 9.58 0.80 -5.37
C LEU A 298 10.91 0.70 -6.13
N GLY A 299 10.88 0.62 -7.46
CA GLY A 299 12.08 0.47 -8.28
C GLY A 299 12.68 -0.93 -8.26
N VAL A 300 11.89 -1.94 -7.85
CA VAL A 300 12.33 -3.34 -7.77
C VAL A 300 12.57 -3.88 -9.19
N PRO A 301 13.81 -4.28 -9.55
CA PRO A 301 14.14 -4.69 -10.90
C PRO A 301 13.68 -6.11 -11.25
N GLU A 302 13.54 -6.99 -10.25
CA GLU A 302 13.33 -8.42 -10.45
C GLU A 302 12.19 -8.98 -9.60
N ILE A 303 11.38 -9.82 -10.24
CA ILE A 303 10.27 -10.55 -9.62
C ILE A 303 10.51 -12.05 -9.82
N LEU A 304 10.62 -12.80 -8.74
CA LEU A 304 10.72 -14.25 -8.78
C LEU A 304 9.35 -14.87 -8.50
N VAL A 305 8.85 -15.68 -9.45
CA VAL A 305 7.58 -16.38 -9.29
C VAL A 305 7.82 -17.87 -9.09
N GLY A 306 7.39 -18.40 -7.94
CA GLY A 306 7.24 -19.82 -7.69
C GLY A 306 5.91 -20.35 -8.22
N PHE A 307 5.95 -21.16 -9.28
CA PHE A 307 4.79 -21.86 -9.80
C PHE A 307 4.57 -23.16 -9.04
N ARG A 308 3.42 -23.28 -8.40
CA ARG A 308 3.07 -24.38 -7.51
C ARG A 308 1.91 -25.23 -8.00
N SER A 309 1.87 -26.47 -7.54
CA SER A 309 0.67 -27.29 -7.60
C SER A 309 -0.47 -26.70 -6.73
N PRO A 310 -1.72 -27.16 -6.92
CA PRO A 310 -2.81 -26.84 -6.00
C PRO A 310 -2.53 -27.24 -4.55
N SER A 311 -1.77 -28.33 -4.34
CA SER A 311 -1.37 -28.85 -3.03
C SER A 311 -0.20 -28.11 -2.39
N GLY A 312 0.34 -27.05 -3.01
CA GLY A 312 1.36 -26.20 -2.39
C GLY A 312 2.81 -26.59 -2.69
N TYR A 313 3.06 -27.53 -3.59
CA TYR A 313 4.43 -27.91 -3.95
C TYR A 313 4.97 -27.04 -5.08
N ILE A 314 6.15 -26.44 -4.90
CA ILE A 314 6.85 -25.70 -5.97
C ILE A 314 7.26 -26.66 -7.08
N GLN A 315 6.79 -26.39 -8.30
CA GLN A 315 7.11 -27.18 -9.49
C GLN A 315 8.19 -26.51 -10.33
N THR A 316 8.04 -25.21 -10.58
CA THR A 316 9.00 -24.40 -11.32
C THR A 316 9.14 -23.02 -10.71
N ILE A 317 10.26 -22.36 -10.99
CA ILE A 317 10.53 -21.00 -10.57
C ILE A 317 10.97 -20.24 -11.80
N GLN A 318 10.50 -19.00 -11.94
CA GLN A 318 10.85 -18.14 -13.05
C GLN A 318 11.12 -16.73 -12.55
N SER A 319 12.23 -16.16 -12.99
CA SER A 319 12.55 -14.76 -12.79
C SER A 319 12.02 -13.92 -13.94
N PHE A 320 11.47 -12.75 -13.62
CA PHE A 320 11.01 -11.76 -14.56
C PHE A 320 11.65 -10.41 -14.23
N ARG A 321 12.15 -9.71 -15.25
CA ARG A 321 12.51 -8.30 -15.11
C ARG A 321 11.23 -7.47 -15.08
N THR A 322 11.07 -6.61 -14.08
CA THR A 322 9.87 -5.78 -13.90
C THR A 322 9.50 -5.01 -15.17
N MET A 323 10.50 -4.38 -15.79
CA MET A 323 10.31 -3.56 -17.00
C MET A 323 9.94 -4.36 -18.26
N ASP A 324 10.11 -5.68 -18.27
CA ASP A 324 9.72 -6.52 -19.40
C ASP A 324 8.24 -6.94 -19.35
N LEU A 325 7.60 -6.90 -18.17
CA LEU A 325 6.24 -7.41 -18.00
C LEU A 325 5.21 -6.78 -18.94
N PRO A 326 5.18 -5.45 -19.18
CA PRO A 326 4.22 -4.87 -20.13
C PRO A 326 4.38 -5.41 -21.55
N ARG A 327 5.60 -5.74 -21.97
CA ARG A 327 5.86 -6.29 -23.30
C ARG A 327 5.35 -7.73 -23.42
N MET A 328 5.31 -8.49 -22.33
CA MET A 328 4.87 -9.88 -22.33
C MET A 328 3.37 -10.05 -22.56
N VAL A 329 2.57 -9.05 -22.19
CA VAL A 329 1.11 -9.06 -22.35
C VAL A 329 0.67 -8.31 -23.61
N ARG A 330 1.52 -7.45 -24.18
CA ARG A 330 1.18 -6.59 -25.32
C ARG A 330 0.60 -7.39 -26.50
N GLY A 331 -0.51 -6.90 -27.04
CA GLY A 331 -1.18 -7.48 -28.20
C GLY A 331 -2.01 -8.73 -27.92
N LYS A 332 -2.07 -9.19 -26.67
CA LYS A 332 -2.94 -10.31 -26.25
C LYS A 332 -4.35 -9.83 -25.91
N PRO A 333 -5.36 -10.70 -26.00
CA PRO A 333 -6.72 -10.38 -25.52
C PRO A 333 -6.70 -9.98 -24.04
N GLY A 334 -7.32 -8.85 -23.70
CA GLY A 334 -7.36 -8.35 -22.31
C GLY A 334 -6.03 -7.79 -21.79
N ALA A 335 -5.07 -7.50 -22.68
CA ALA A 335 -3.81 -6.86 -22.31
C ALA A 335 -4.05 -5.53 -21.60
N TRP A 336 -3.33 -5.32 -20.51
CA TRP A 336 -3.26 -4.05 -19.82
C TRP A 336 -2.15 -3.18 -20.38
N ASP A 337 -2.34 -1.86 -20.31
CA ASP A 337 -1.39 -0.85 -20.76
C ASP A 337 -0.94 0.00 -19.55
N PRO A 338 0.36 -0.02 -19.19
CA PRO A 338 0.86 0.81 -18.11
C PRO A 338 0.63 2.31 -18.35
N ALA A 339 0.53 2.76 -19.61
CA ALA A 339 0.28 4.17 -19.91
C ALA A 339 -1.12 4.61 -19.47
N VAL A 340 -2.14 3.76 -19.66
CA VAL A 340 -3.50 4.00 -19.20
C VAL A 340 -3.54 4.08 -17.67
N CYS A 341 -2.85 3.16 -16.99
CA CYS A 341 -2.75 3.17 -15.52
C CYS A 341 -2.11 4.46 -14.98
N LEU A 342 -0.97 4.87 -15.54
CA LEU A 342 -0.26 6.08 -15.12
C LEU A 342 -1.09 7.34 -15.36
N SER A 343 -1.70 7.46 -16.54
CA SER A 343 -2.60 8.57 -16.87
C SER A 343 -3.82 8.63 -15.96
N TRP A 344 -4.42 7.48 -15.65
CA TRP A 344 -5.52 7.39 -14.71
C TRP A 344 -5.13 7.86 -13.29
N CYS A 345 -3.97 7.42 -12.78
CA CYS A 345 -3.53 7.82 -11.45
C CYS A 345 -3.24 9.32 -11.35
N ASP A 346 -2.65 9.91 -12.39
CA ASP A 346 -2.39 11.35 -12.49
C ASP A 346 -3.72 12.14 -12.47
N GLN A 347 -4.68 11.74 -13.31
CA GLN A 347 -6.03 12.31 -13.32
C GLN A 347 -6.79 12.13 -12.00
N ALA A 348 -6.60 10.98 -11.34
CA ALA A 348 -7.23 10.70 -10.05
C ALA A 348 -6.69 11.63 -8.96
N PHE A 349 -5.38 11.89 -8.89
CA PHE A 349 -4.82 12.86 -7.95
C PHE A 349 -5.38 14.27 -8.18
N ASP A 350 -5.39 14.74 -9.43
CA ASP A 350 -5.93 16.05 -9.77
C ASP A 350 -7.43 16.17 -9.46
N PHE A 351 -8.19 15.11 -9.73
CA PHE A 351 -9.62 15.05 -9.45
C PHE A 351 -9.89 15.14 -7.93
N ILE A 352 -9.21 14.32 -7.14
CA ILE A 352 -9.35 14.28 -5.68
C ILE A 352 -8.95 15.64 -5.07
N LYS A 353 -7.80 16.18 -5.49
CA LYS A 353 -7.30 17.48 -5.01
C LYS A 353 -8.28 18.60 -5.27
N ARG A 354 -8.76 18.75 -6.51
CA ARG A 354 -9.73 19.78 -6.89
C ARG A 354 -11.02 19.66 -6.10
N HIS A 355 -11.56 18.44 -5.99
CA HIS A 355 -12.80 18.22 -5.24
C HIS A 355 -12.68 18.66 -3.77
N ILE A 356 -11.58 18.29 -3.09
CA ILE A 356 -11.36 18.68 -1.70
C ILE A 356 -11.24 20.21 -1.57
N GLN A 357 -10.53 20.87 -2.49
CA GLN A 357 -10.36 22.32 -2.49
C GLN A 357 -11.67 23.08 -2.77
N ASP A 358 -12.48 22.60 -3.71
CA ASP A 358 -13.77 23.22 -4.06
C ASP A 358 -14.75 23.16 -2.87
N VAL A 359 -14.81 22.02 -2.18
CA VAL A 359 -15.65 21.86 -0.98
C VAL A 359 -15.18 22.81 0.14
N ALA A 360 -13.87 22.88 0.41
CA ALA A 360 -13.32 23.79 1.41
C ALA A 360 -13.57 25.27 1.07
N GLY A 361 -13.47 25.65 -0.20
CA GLY A 361 -13.73 27.01 -0.68
C GLY A 361 -15.20 27.43 -0.60
N THR A 362 -16.13 26.48 -0.73
CA THR A 362 -17.58 26.72 -0.62
C THR A 362 -17.99 26.95 0.83
N SER A 363 -17.44 26.18 1.77
CA SER A 363 -17.69 26.36 3.21
C SER A 363 -17.26 27.73 3.75
N ASN A 364 -16.24 28.36 3.16
CA ASN A 364 -15.78 29.70 3.56
C ASN A 364 -16.66 30.85 3.04
N LYS A 365 -17.56 30.60 2.08
CA LYS A 365 -18.43 31.65 1.50
C LYS A 365 -19.80 31.74 2.16
N ASP A 366 -20.31 30.63 2.71
CA ASP A 366 -21.67 30.58 3.26
C ASP A 366 -21.76 30.96 4.75
N ASN A 367 -20.65 30.91 5.49
CA ASN A 367 -20.61 31.30 6.91
C ASN A 367 -19.60 32.43 7.13
N GLY A 368 -20.05 33.69 7.08
CA GLY A 368 -19.26 34.87 7.47
C GLY A 368 -18.91 34.96 8.96
N GLU A 369 -18.95 33.82 9.69
CA GLU A 369 -18.57 33.72 11.08
C GLU A 369 -17.20 33.03 11.17
N ALA A 370 -16.27 33.67 11.90
CA ALA A 370 -14.96 33.10 12.18
C ALA A 370 -15.15 31.73 12.87
N LYS A 371 -14.65 30.66 12.23
CA LYS A 371 -14.61 29.33 12.85
C LYS A 371 -13.92 29.45 14.22
N GLN A 372 -14.60 28.96 15.26
CA GLN A 372 -13.98 28.71 16.55
C GLN A 372 -12.76 27.79 16.34
N PRO A 373 -11.63 28.02 17.02
CA PRO A 373 -10.45 27.15 16.92
C PRO A 373 -10.82 25.78 17.51
N GLY A 374 -11.16 24.82 16.65
CA GLY A 374 -11.60 23.47 17.04
C GLY A 374 -12.58 22.79 16.08
N GLU A 375 -13.22 23.50 15.15
CA GLU A 375 -14.11 22.88 14.14
C GLU A 375 -13.32 22.34 12.92
N GLU A 376 -12.64 21.21 13.14
CA GLU A 376 -11.83 20.48 12.16
C GLU A 376 -12.65 19.50 11.29
N SER A 377 -13.99 19.57 11.35
CA SER A 377 -14.99 18.72 10.68
C SER A 377 -14.89 18.64 9.13
N GLY A 378 -13.99 19.41 8.50
CA GLY A 378 -13.86 19.50 7.04
C GLY A 378 -12.64 18.82 6.43
N MET A 379 -11.87 18.02 7.18
CA MET A 379 -10.52 17.63 6.74
C MET A 379 -10.42 16.26 6.07
N VAL A 380 -11.33 15.32 6.34
CA VAL A 380 -11.24 13.95 5.83
C VAL A 380 -12.28 13.72 4.74
N SER A 381 -11.81 13.29 3.58
CA SER A 381 -12.65 12.82 2.48
C SER A 381 -12.52 11.31 2.31
N ARG A 382 -13.56 10.70 1.72
CA ARG A 382 -13.56 9.30 1.30
C ARG A 382 -13.52 9.23 -0.21
N ALA A 383 -12.44 8.66 -0.74
CA ALA A 383 -12.33 8.28 -2.14
C ALA A 383 -12.80 6.84 -2.31
N THR A 384 -13.78 6.60 -3.17
CA THR A 384 -14.37 5.28 -3.41
C THR A 384 -14.24 4.92 -4.88
N PHE A 385 -13.60 3.79 -5.15
CA PHE A 385 -13.57 3.20 -6.49
C PHE A 385 -14.59 2.07 -6.59
N LYS A 386 -15.40 2.13 -7.64
CA LYS A 386 -16.33 1.07 -8.01
C LYS A 386 -15.96 0.50 -9.39
N PRO A 387 -15.66 -0.81 -9.49
CA PRO A 387 -15.39 -1.48 -10.76
C PRO A 387 -16.47 -1.20 -11.80
N GLY A 388 -16.05 -0.95 -13.04
CA GLY A 388 -16.93 -0.61 -14.15
C GLY A 388 -17.58 0.78 -14.09
N VAL A 389 -17.39 1.56 -13.01
CA VAL A 389 -17.96 2.91 -12.86
C VAL A 389 -16.87 3.97 -12.83
N GLY A 390 -15.91 3.86 -11.91
CA GLY A 390 -14.85 4.85 -11.74
C GLY A 390 -14.69 5.28 -10.28
N LEU A 391 -14.19 6.50 -10.09
CA LEU A 391 -13.81 7.06 -8.80
C LEU A 391 -14.76 8.18 -8.38
N SER A 392 -15.25 8.13 -7.14
CA SER A 392 -15.97 9.24 -6.52
C SER A 392 -15.28 9.68 -5.24
N VAL A 393 -15.50 10.94 -4.86
CA VAL A 393 -14.99 11.52 -3.60
C VAL A 393 -16.14 12.20 -2.89
N ARG A 394 -16.15 12.11 -1.57
CA ARG A 394 -17.08 12.86 -0.72
C ARG A 394 -16.39 13.27 0.59
N LEU A 395 -16.87 14.36 1.18
CA LEU A 395 -16.50 14.71 2.55
C LEU A 395 -17.15 13.73 3.54
N LEU A 396 -16.45 13.44 4.63
CA LEU A 396 -16.98 12.67 5.75
C LEU A 396 -17.73 13.59 6.73
N ASP A 397 -18.77 13.08 7.36
CA ASP A 397 -19.40 13.77 8.51
C ASP A 397 -18.61 13.54 9.80
N ASN A 398 -18.98 14.24 10.89
CA ASN A 398 -18.29 14.15 12.18
C ASN A 398 -18.23 12.71 12.74
N ILE A 399 -19.31 11.94 12.57
CA ILE A 399 -19.39 10.57 13.10
C ILE A 399 -18.42 9.68 12.34
N GLU A 400 -18.36 9.84 11.01
CA GLU A 400 -17.42 9.11 10.18
C GLU A 400 -15.97 9.52 10.45
N VAL A 401 -15.69 10.79 10.72
CA VAL A 401 -14.35 11.26 11.12
C VAL A 401 -13.93 10.65 12.46
N GLU A 402 -14.83 10.59 13.45
CA GLU A 402 -14.58 9.94 14.73
C GLU A 402 -14.28 8.43 14.58
N ASP A 403 -15.00 7.71 13.70
CA ASP A 403 -14.66 6.32 13.36
C ASP A 403 -13.27 6.20 12.74
N VAL A 404 -12.91 7.11 11.82
CA VAL A 404 -11.58 7.12 11.21
C VAL A 404 -10.49 7.33 12.28
N MET A 405 -10.71 8.23 13.23
CA MET A 405 -9.81 8.47 14.36
C MET A 405 -9.68 7.23 15.26
N GLY A 406 -10.76 6.46 15.45
CA GLY A 406 -10.73 5.20 16.18
C GLY A 406 -10.39 5.34 17.67
N GLY A 407 -10.67 6.51 18.27
CA GLY A 407 -10.33 6.81 19.66
C GLY A 407 -8.83 7.06 19.92
N GLU A 408 -8.02 7.17 18.87
CA GLU A 408 -6.59 7.43 18.95
C GLU A 408 -6.31 8.95 18.92
N ASP A 409 -5.13 9.38 19.42
CA ASP A 409 -4.73 10.79 19.41
C ASP A 409 -4.37 11.29 18.00
N ARG A 410 -5.39 11.73 17.27
CA ARG A 410 -5.33 12.07 15.84
C ARG A 410 -6.07 13.35 15.49
N VAL A 411 -5.72 13.93 14.35
CA VAL A 411 -6.51 14.93 13.62
C VAL A 411 -6.91 14.28 12.29
N GLY A 412 -8.19 13.95 12.14
CA GLY A 412 -8.63 13.03 11.09
C GLY A 412 -7.94 11.67 11.24
N PHE A 413 -7.21 11.19 10.22
CA PHE A 413 -6.40 9.97 10.35
C PHE A 413 -4.92 10.23 10.63
N LEU A 414 -4.45 11.48 10.58
CA LEU A 414 -3.04 11.78 10.86
C LEU A 414 -2.81 11.81 12.38
N PRO A 415 -1.73 11.19 12.89
CA PRO A 415 -1.35 11.35 14.30
C PRO A 415 -1.18 12.82 14.68
N ARG A 416 -1.65 13.21 15.87
CA ARG A 416 -1.59 14.62 16.31
C ARG A 416 -0.18 15.18 16.27
N TRP A 417 0.82 14.42 16.72
CA TRP A 417 2.23 14.82 16.67
C TRP A 417 2.71 15.16 15.25
N TYR A 418 2.24 14.43 14.23
CA TYR A 418 2.63 14.67 12.85
C TYR A 418 1.88 15.87 12.28
N TRP A 419 0.59 15.98 12.60
CA TRP A 419 -0.22 17.13 12.25
C TRP A 419 0.41 18.43 12.74
N GLU A 420 0.77 18.49 14.02
CA GLU A 420 1.44 19.62 14.65
C GLU A 420 2.83 19.87 14.06
N HIS A 421 3.59 18.81 13.74
CA HIS A 421 4.89 18.97 13.06
C HIS A 421 4.77 19.66 11.70
N VAL A 422 3.71 19.37 10.94
CA VAL A 422 3.47 19.98 9.62
C VAL A 422 2.86 21.38 9.76
N LYS A 423 1.95 21.59 10.72
CA LYS A 423 1.27 22.88 10.93
C LYS A 423 2.10 23.92 11.70
N GLY A 424 2.90 23.49 12.66
CA GLY A 424 3.68 24.36 13.55
C GLY A 424 4.94 24.95 12.90
N LYS A 425 5.25 24.59 11.65
CA LYS A 425 6.33 25.19 10.86
C LYS A 425 5.75 26.27 9.94
N GLU A 426 5.33 27.40 10.51
CA GLU A 426 5.25 28.64 9.74
C GLU A 426 6.68 29.03 9.29
N ASP A 427 6.84 29.38 8.02
CA ASP A 427 8.11 29.76 7.40
C ASP A 427 8.83 30.90 8.15
N PRO A 428 10.12 30.76 8.53
CA PRO A 428 11.00 31.91 8.59
C PRO A 428 11.55 32.15 7.18
N VAL A 429 10.71 32.62 6.25
CA VAL A 429 11.19 33.28 5.04
C VAL A 429 10.64 34.70 5.01
N SER A 430 11.19 35.50 5.91
CA SER A 430 11.30 36.94 5.72
C SER A 430 12.71 37.40 6.08
N SER A 431 13.26 38.17 5.14
CA SER A 431 14.42 39.05 5.23
C SER A 431 15.83 38.45 5.06
N LYS A 432 16.38 38.75 3.87
CA LYS A 432 17.64 39.49 3.68
C LYS A 432 18.82 39.01 4.54
N ASP A 433 19.72 38.27 3.91
CA ASP A 433 21.11 38.72 3.77
C ASP A 433 21.85 37.83 2.76
N ALA A 434 22.08 38.41 1.57
CA ALA A 434 23.05 37.89 0.63
C ALA A 434 24.44 38.39 1.07
N PRO A 435 25.41 37.51 1.38
CA PRO A 435 26.77 37.97 1.56
C PRO A 435 27.34 38.33 0.20
N THR A 436 27.64 39.61 0.05
CA THR A 436 28.29 40.23 -1.09
C THR A 436 29.65 39.55 -1.30
N LYS A 437 29.79 38.75 -2.36
CA LYS A 437 31.11 38.27 -2.80
C LYS A 437 31.89 39.45 -3.38
N ARG A 438 32.85 39.96 -2.61
CA ARG A 438 33.92 40.81 -3.14
C ARG A 438 34.74 39.99 -4.13
N GLY A 439 34.91 40.55 -5.33
CA GLY A 439 35.76 40.01 -6.36
C GLY A 439 37.23 40.02 -5.93
N VAL A 440 37.92 38.92 -6.25
CA VAL A 440 39.37 38.90 -6.43
C VAL A 440 39.62 38.19 -7.75
N SER A 441 40.23 38.93 -8.66
CA SER A 441 40.75 38.50 -9.95
C SER A 441 42.12 37.86 -9.79
N SER A 442 42.35 36.70 -10.43
CA SER A 442 43.67 36.24 -10.92
C SER A 442 43.44 34.99 -11.81
N THR A 443 43.42 35.11 -13.14
CA THR A 443 44.51 34.79 -14.09
C THR A 443 44.96 33.31 -14.14
N GLY A 444 44.71 32.68 -15.32
CA GLY A 444 45.41 31.51 -15.89
C GLY A 444 45.23 30.18 -15.14
N ASP A 445 45.19 29.00 -15.73
CA ASP A 445 45.64 28.55 -17.05
C ASP A 445 44.86 27.26 -17.40
N GLY A 446 44.77 26.94 -18.68
CA GLY A 446 43.91 25.89 -19.20
C GLY A 446 44.45 24.48 -19.00
N THR A 447 43.54 23.49 -18.93
CA THR A 447 43.64 22.26 -19.73
C THR A 447 42.35 21.44 -19.64
N SER A 448 41.80 21.14 -20.82
CA SER A 448 40.68 20.24 -21.06
C SER A 448 41.04 18.80 -20.73
N GLN A 449 40.16 18.07 -20.04
CA GLN A 449 40.04 16.62 -20.24
C GLN A 449 38.59 16.15 -20.07
N LYS A 450 37.99 15.80 -21.20
CA LYS A 450 36.75 15.04 -21.33
C LYS A 450 37.00 13.60 -20.88
N TRP A 451 36.09 13.02 -20.12
CA TRP A 451 35.91 11.58 -20.07
C TRP A 451 34.42 11.26 -20.22
N ALA A 452 34.11 10.66 -21.37
CA ALA A 452 32.92 9.89 -21.62
C ALA A 452 33.25 8.43 -21.33
N VAL A 453 32.44 7.77 -20.50
CA VAL A 453 31.94 6.39 -20.66
C VAL A 453 30.56 6.36 -20.02
#